data_AF-A0A2E6PTQ2-F1
#
_entry.id   AF-A0A2E6PTQ2-F1
#
_cell.length_a   1.000
_cell.length_b   1.000
_cell.length_c   1.000
_cell.angle_alpha   90.00
_cell.angle_beta   90.00
_cell.angle_gamma   90.00
#
_symmetry.space_group_name_H-M   'P 1'
#
loop_
_entity.id
_entity.type
_entity.pdbx_description
1 polymer ?
#
loop_
_entity_poly.entity_id
_entity_poly.type
_entity_poly.pdbx_seq_one_letter_code
_entity_poly.pdbx_strand_id
1 'polypeptide(L)'
;MNIPIWPGSSSFAVGQTPFGFYDNQTDFQNDADKVADFIARRLGYPLTDIELQSGSLYTAFEEAITTYGNELYAYQVRENYLSLGGSSTLIESNDQLIVPNMAGVVRLSEQYGTEAGVGGNVTWYSGSLELKAGKQSYDMNAWAQASASIGADDNIEIKRVFYEAPPAITRYFDPYAGTGTGMIDLMDSFGFGSYSPAINFLMMPINYDMQVMQAIEFNDTIRRSNYSFELINNQLKVFPIPTAKGPYGSDFDGSHCGYLSFEYIKDSERQNPYQNGANKVTSVSQVPFKNPNYNEINSIGRQWIFEYALAIAKEMLGYIRGKYTTVPIPDAEVTLNQQDLLSSATANKNALIERLRTYFDETSRDKLLERRANENDFLQKELNKVPYTIYIG
;
A
#
# COMPACT_ATOMS: atom_id res chain seq x y z
N MET A 1 -25.31 53.19 21.89
CA MET A 1 -24.21 52.21 21.91
C MET A 1 -23.43 52.43 20.62
N ASN A 2 -22.17 52.83 20.67
CA ASN A 2 -21.41 53.16 19.46
C ASN A 2 -21.04 51.83 18.76
N ILE A 3 -21.63 51.56 17.60
CA ILE A 3 -21.27 50.38 16.81
C ILE A 3 -19.83 50.61 16.34
N PRO A 4 -18.87 49.73 16.63
CA PRO A 4 -17.51 49.95 16.18
C PRO A 4 -17.45 49.81 14.65
N ILE A 5 -17.10 50.91 13.98
CA ILE A 5 -16.99 50.99 12.51
C ILE A 5 -15.52 50.76 12.13
N TRP A 6 -15.29 50.20 10.94
CA TRP A 6 -13.97 50.10 10.34
C TRP A 6 -13.24 51.47 10.34
N PRO A 7 -12.07 51.60 10.99
CA PRO A 7 -11.41 52.89 11.16
C PRO A 7 -10.60 53.35 9.92
N GLY A 8 -10.68 52.63 8.81
CA GLY A 8 -9.99 52.94 7.55
C GLY A 8 -8.60 52.33 7.39
N SER A 9 -8.04 51.78 8.46
CA SER A 9 -6.79 51.04 8.45
C SER A 9 -6.78 50.01 9.57
N SER A 10 -5.87 49.04 9.48
CA SER A 10 -5.63 48.09 10.56
C SER A 10 -4.14 47.88 10.75
N SER A 11 -3.79 47.36 11.91
CA SER A 11 -2.43 46.94 12.23
C SER A 11 -2.53 45.58 12.89
N PHE A 12 -2.10 44.56 12.16
CA PHE A 12 -2.13 43.19 12.64
C PHE A 12 -1.06 42.97 13.73
N ALA A 13 -1.43 42.23 14.78
CA ALA A 13 -0.51 41.74 15.79
C ALA A 13 -0.84 40.29 16.14
N VAL A 14 0.19 39.52 16.52
CA VAL A 14 0.03 38.12 16.96
C VAL A 14 -0.98 38.03 18.11
N GLY A 15 -1.91 37.08 18.02
CA GLY A 15 -3.00 36.87 18.96
C GLY A 15 -4.30 37.61 18.61
N GLN A 16 -4.36 38.29 17.46
CA GLN A 16 -5.58 38.95 16.99
C GLN A 16 -6.51 38.04 16.16
N THR A 17 -6.07 36.82 15.83
CA THR A 17 -6.95 35.80 15.22
C THR A 17 -7.47 34.82 16.28
N PRO A 18 -8.64 34.19 16.07
CA PRO A 18 -9.22 33.27 17.05
C PRO A 18 -8.38 32.00 17.32
N PHE A 19 -7.78 31.41 16.29
CA PHE A 19 -7.03 30.16 16.44
C PHE A 19 -5.52 30.35 16.46
N GLY A 20 -5.01 31.46 15.93
CA GLY A 20 -3.58 31.77 15.90
C GLY A 20 -2.77 30.81 15.01
N PHE A 21 -3.41 30.13 14.05
CA PHE A 21 -2.73 29.10 13.25
C PHE A 21 -1.63 29.67 12.37
N TYR A 22 -1.85 30.89 11.85
CA TYR A 22 -0.96 31.53 10.88
C TYR A 22 -0.27 32.78 11.44
N ASP A 23 -0.53 33.16 12.69
CA ASP A 23 -0.07 34.44 13.27
C ASP A 23 1.45 34.61 13.27
N ASN A 24 2.19 33.50 13.41
CA ASN A 24 3.66 33.51 13.42
C ASN A 24 4.27 33.49 12.01
N GLN A 25 3.46 33.49 10.95
CA GLN A 25 3.93 33.41 9.57
C GLN A 25 4.10 34.82 8.98
N THR A 26 5.30 35.11 8.47
CA THR A 26 5.68 36.45 8.00
C THR A 26 4.78 36.98 6.89
N ASP A 27 4.44 36.14 5.90
CA ASP A 27 3.58 36.59 4.80
C ASP A 27 2.15 36.84 5.26
N PHE A 28 1.67 36.05 6.23
CA PHE A 28 0.35 36.25 6.81
C PHE A 28 0.27 37.61 7.52
N GLN A 29 1.28 37.94 8.33
CA GLN A 29 1.36 39.26 8.98
C GLN A 29 1.39 40.41 7.96
N ASN A 30 2.17 40.25 6.88
CA ASN A 30 2.30 41.27 5.84
C ASN A 30 1.02 41.46 5.01
N ASP A 31 0.26 40.39 4.78
CA ASP A 31 -0.92 40.41 3.94
C ASP A 31 -2.21 40.63 4.74
N ALA A 32 -2.25 40.38 6.06
CA ALA A 32 -3.44 40.54 6.90
C ALA A 32 -4.06 41.94 6.78
N ASP A 33 -3.26 43.00 6.91
CA ASP A 33 -3.75 44.39 6.81
C ASP A 33 -4.17 44.75 5.37
N LYS A 34 -3.49 44.20 4.35
CA LYS A 34 -3.85 44.41 2.95
C LYS A 34 -5.16 43.72 2.59
N VAL A 35 -5.38 42.51 3.12
CA VAL A 35 -6.61 41.74 2.92
C VAL A 35 -7.77 42.44 3.63
N ALA A 36 -7.56 42.96 4.85
CA ALA A 36 -8.58 43.73 5.55
C ALA A 36 -8.98 45.00 4.77
N ASP A 37 -8.01 45.75 4.23
CA ASP A 37 -8.27 46.91 3.36
C ASP A 37 -8.96 46.50 2.04
N PHE A 38 -8.53 45.40 1.42
CA PHE A 38 -9.18 44.86 0.22
C PHE A 38 -10.66 44.53 0.45
N ILE A 39 -10.96 43.82 1.54
CA ILE A 39 -12.34 43.47 1.89
C ILE A 39 -13.14 44.73 2.19
N ALA A 40 -12.60 45.65 2.99
CA ALA A 40 -13.27 46.91 3.33
C ALA A 40 -13.62 47.72 2.08
N ARG A 41 -12.66 47.93 1.16
CA ARG A 41 -12.92 48.64 -0.10
C ARG A 41 -13.97 47.96 -0.97
N ARG A 42 -13.99 46.62 -0.98
CA ARG A 42 -14.94 45.88 -1.81
C ARG A 42 -16.35 45.82 -1.22
N LEU A 43 -16.48 46.01 0.09
CA LEU A 43 -17.74 46.18 0.79
C LEU A 43 -18.31 47.60 0.69
N GLY A 44 -17.51 48.58 0.23
CA GLY A 44 -17.98 49.93 -0.08
C GLY A 44 -17.29 51.06 0.68
N TYR A 45 -16.31 50.78 1.55
CA TYR A 45 -15.54 51.84 2.23
C TYR A 45 -14.69 52.64 1.23
N PRO A 46 -14.59 53.98 1.34
CA PRO A 46 -15.15 54.85 2.38
C PRO A 46 -16.53 55.45 2.05
N LEU A 47 -17.20 55.01 0.97
CA LEU A 47 -18.51 55.54 0.56
C LEU A 47 -19.63 55.10 1.51
N THR A 48 -19.51 53.91 2.08
CA THR A 48 -20.41 53.37 3.09
C THR A 48 -19.62 52.91 4.30
N ASP A 49 -20.14 53.17 5.49
CA ASP A 49 -19.58 52.64 6.72
C ASP A 49 -19.72 51.11 6.77
N ILE A 50 -18.71 50.47 7.38
CA ILE A 50 -18.65 49.01 7.51
C ILE A 50 -18.67 48.68 9.00
N GLU A 51 -19.66 47.90 9.40
CA GLU A 51 -19.89 47.49 10.80
C GLU A 51 -19.03 46.27 11.22
N LEU A 52 -17.86 46.10 10.60
CA LEU A 52 -16.87 45.06 10.92
C LEU A 52 -15.58 45.70 11.43
N GLN A 53 -15.01 45.12 12.49
CA GLN A 53 -13.68 45.46 12.98
C GLN A 53 -12.60 44.64 12.29
N SER A 54 -11.35 45.09 12.41
CA SER A 54 -10.16 44.36 11.94
C SER A 54 -10.12 42.92 12.45
N GLY A 55 -10.46 42.68 13.72
CA GLY A 55 -10.54 41.33 14.27
C GLY A 55 -11.48 40.40 13.49
N SER A 56 -12.66 40.88 13.08
CA SER A 56 -13.58 40.07 12.26
C SER A 56 -13.02 39.77 10.87
N LEU A 57 -12.29 40.72 10.28
CA LEU A 57 -11.67 40.54 8.96
C LEU A 57 -10.49 39.55 9.03
N TYR A 58 -9.69 39.59 10.10
CA TYR A 58 -8.62 38.62 10.33
C TYR A 58 -9.16 37.21 10.58
N THR A 59 -10.27 37.09 11.31
CA THR A 59 -10.98 35.80 11.47
C THR A 59 -11.41 35.24 10.11
N ALA A 60 -12.03 36.07 9.25
CA ALA A 60 -12.41 35.65 7.90
C ALA A 60 -11.20 35.16 7.08
N PHE A 61 -10.05 35.82 7.24
CA PHE A 61 -8.84 35.46 6.54
C PHE A 61 -8.23 34.14 7.05
N GLU A 62 -8.13 33.94 8.36
CA GLU A 62 -7.69 32.68 8.96
C GLU A 62 -8.59 31.49 8.59
N GLU A 63 -9.90 31.69 8.61
CA GLU A 63 -10.88 30.68 8.20
C GLU A 63 -10.75 30.33 6.71
N ALA A 64 -10.54 31.32 5.84
CA ALA A 64 -10.36 31.10 4.41
C ALA A 64 -9.11 30.28 4.08
N ILE A 65 -7.97 30.54 4.76
CA ILE A 65 -6.73 29.76 4.58
C ILE A 65 -6.95 28.32 5.02
N THR A 66 -7.59 28.12 6.18
CA THR A 66 -7.87 26.79 6.71
C THR A 66 -8.80 26.01 5.79
N THR A 67 -9.81 26.67 5.22
CA THR A 67 -10.75 26.06 4.27
C THR A 67 -10.06 25.66 2.97
N TYR A 68 -9.19 26.53 2.43
CA TYR A 68 -8.37 26.21 1.27
C TYR A 68 -7.48 24.98 1.51
N GLY A 69 -6.79 24.93 2.66
CA GLY A 69 -5.96 23.80 3.05
C GLY A 69 -6.76 22.50 3.18
N ASN A 70 -7.93 22.55 3.81
CA ASN A 70 -8.80 21.38 3.96
C ASN A 70 -9.23 20.79 2.61
N GLU A 71 -9.63 21.64 1.66
CA GLU A 71 -10.01 21.18 0.31
C GLU A 71 -8.79 20.61 -0.45
N LEU A 72 -7.62 21.26 -0.35
CA LEU A 72 -6.37 20.79 -0.96
C LEU A 72 -5.94 19.42 -0.41
N TYR A 73 -5.88 19.28 0.91
CA TYR A 73 -5.42 18.04 1.53
C TYR A 73 -6.45 16.92 1.42
N ALA A 74 -7.76 17.22 1.49
CA ALA A 74 -8.79 16.21 1.20
C ALA A 74 -8.65 15.66 -0.22
N TYR A 75 -8.34 16.53 -1.19
CA TYR A 75 -8.06 16.12 -2.55
C TYR A 75 -6.79 15.25 -2.64
N GLN A 76 -5.68 15.66 -2.04
CA GLN A 76 -4.42 14.90 -2.06
C GLN A 76 -4.57 13.53 -1.40
N VAL A 77 -5.31 13.45 -0.29
CA VAL A 77 -5.66 12.18 0.36
C VAL A 77 -6.45 11.31 -0.60
N ARG A 78 -7.51 11.82 -1.22
CA ARG A 78 -8.37 11.07 -2.14
C ARG A 78 -7.56 10.47 -3.29
N GLU A 79 -6.64 11.24 -3.88
CA GLU A 79 -5.83 10.81 -5.01
C GLU A 79 -4.77 9.75 -4.64
N ASN A 80 -4.22 9.82 -3.43
CA ASN A 80 -3.07 9.03 -3.02
C ASN A 80 -3.35 7.99 -1.94
N TYR A 81 -4.60 7.85 -1.51
CA TYR A 81 -4.98 7.00 -0.39
C TYR A 81 -4.50 5.55 -0.55
N LEU A 82 -4.58 4.98 -1.76
CA LEU A 82 -4.14 3.62 -2.03
C LEU A 82 -2.65 3.40 -1.71
N SER A 83 -1.82 4.40 -2.02
CA SER A 83 -0.37 4.36 -1.77
C SER A 83 -0.04 4.70 -0.32
N LEU A 84 -0.87 5.52 0.33
CA LEU A 84 -0.71 5.91 1.73
C LEU A 84 -1.21 4.83 2.71
N GLY A 85 -2.06 3.89 2.26
CA GLY A 85 -2.59 2.83 3.10
C GLY A 85 -1.50 1.94 3.72
N GLY A 86 -1.30 2.03 5.03
CA GLY A 86 -0.23 1.34 5.75
C GLY A 86 1.12 2.06 5.77
N SER A 87 1.17 3.33 5.37
CA SER A 87 2.30 4.22 5.65
C SER A 87 2.31 4.67 7.11
N SER A 88 3.38 5.31 7.57
CA SER A 88 3.51 5.78 8.96
C SER A 88 2.64 7.02 9.22
N THR A 89 1.90 7.05 10.32
CA THR A 89 1.17 8.25 10.79
C THR A 89 2.08 9.27 11.49
N LEU A 90 3.35 8.94 11.70
CA LEU A 90 4.30 9.78 12.46
C LEU A 90 5.02 10.83 11.58
N ILE A 91 4.93 10.69 10.25
CA ILE A 91 5.62 11.56 9.29
C ILE A 91 4.60 12.51 8.69
N GLU A 92 4.81 13.81 8.83
CA GLU A 92 3.94 14.82 8.25
C GLU A 92 3.99 14.82 6.71
N SER A 93 2.83 14.94 6.06
CA SER A 93 2.69 14.78 4.62
C SER A 93 2.68 16.09 3.81
N ASN A 94 2.56 17.27 4.46
CA ASN A 94 2.29 18.56 3.81
C ASN A 94 3.24 18.92 2.65
N ASP A 95 4.54 18.60 2.79
CA ASP A 95 5.59 18.96 1.81
C ASP A 95 6.27 17.73 1.19
N GLN A 96 5.69 16.55 1.36
CA GLN A 96 6.26 15.31 0.88
C GLN A 96 5.69 14.95 -0.48
N LEU A 97 6.57 14.61 -1.42
CA LEU A 97 6.15 14.05 -2.69
C LEU A 97 5.63 12.62 -2.47
N ILE A 98 4.32 12.43 -2.66
CA ILE A 98 3.72 11.11 -2.53
C ILE A 98 3.99 10.30 -3.80
N VAL A 99 4.78 9.24 -3.67
CA VAL A 99 5.13 8.35 -4.77
C VAL A 99 4.18 7.15 -4.77
N PRO A 100 3.55 6.82 -5.92
CA PRO A 100 2.78 5.59 -6.05
C PRO A 100 3.63 4.36 -5.75
N ASN A 101 3.09 3.44 -4.97
CA ASN A 101 3.78 2.19 -4.63
C ASN A 101 2.86 0.99 -4.84
N MET A 102 3.46 -0.20 -4.93
CA MET A 102 2.69 -1.44 -5.13
C MET A 102 2.21 -2.07 -3.82
N ALA A 103 2.47 -1.49 -2.65
CA ALA A 103 2.21 -2.15 -1.37
C ALA A 103 0.73 -2.51 -1.18
N GLY A 104 -0.20 -1.64 -1.60
CA GLY A 104 -1.63 -1.94 -1.59
C GLY A 104 -2.00 -3.11 -2.51
N VAL A 105 -1.43 -3.16 -3.72
CA VAL A 105 -1.67 -4.25 -4.69
C VAL A 105 -1.07 -5.56 -4.16
N VAL A 106 0.16 -5.51 -3.64
CA VAL A 106 0.84 -6.67 -3.04
C VAL A 106 0.00 -7.23 -1.90
N ARG A 107 -0.47 -6.39 -0.97
CA ARG A 107 -1.34 -6.81 0.15
C ARG A 107 -2.63 -7.49 -0.31
N LEU A 108 -3.25 -7.02 -1.39
CA LEU A 108 -4.41 -7.67 -1.99
C LEU A 108 -4.05 -9.01 -2.66
N SER A 109 -2.86 -9.09 -3.27
CA SER A 109 -2.38 -10.29 -3.95
C SER A 109 -1.74 -11.34 -3.03
N GLU A 110 -1.39 -10.99 -1.80
CA GLU A 110 -0.72 -11.87 -0.84
C GLU A 110 -1.51 -13.16 -0.58
N GLN A 111 -2.85 -13.08 -0.58
CA GLN A 111 -3.71 -14.26 -0.45
C GLN A 111 -3.57 -15.23 -1.63
N TYR A 112 -3.47 -14.71 -2.85
CA TYR A 112 -3.17 -15.54 -4.02
C TYR A 112 -1.76 -16.13 -3.95
N GLY A 113 -0.79 -15.36 -3.44
CA GLY A 113 0.57 -15.85 -3.18
C GLY A 113 0.59 -17.01 -2.18
N THR A 114 -0.19 -16.87 -1.10
CA THR A 114 -0.37 -17.92 -0.08
C THR A 114 -0.93 -19.20 -0.69
N GLU A 115 -1.95 -19.09 -1.54
CA GLU A 115 -2.55 -20.26 -2.19
C GLU A 115 -1.64 -20.89 -3.26
N ALA A 116 -0.79 -20.10 -3.91
CA ALA A 116 0.20 -20.59 -4.87
C ALA A 116 1.47 -21.16 -4.22
N GLY A 117 1.69 -20.98 -2.90
CA GLY A 117 2.84 -21.50 -2.17
C GLY A 117 4.18 -20.83 -2.49
N VAL A 118 4.15 -19.65 -3.12
CA VAL A 118 5.37 -18.89 -3.52
C VAL A 118 5.58 -17.62 -2.69
N GLY A 119 4.71 -17.34 -1.72
CA GLY A 119 4.77 -16.18 -0.84
C GLY A 119 3.48 -16.03 -0.04
N GLY A 120 3.21 -14.83 0.48
CA GLY A 120 1.94 -14.48 1.11
C GLY A 120 2.04 -14.09 2.58
N ASN A 121 0.89 -14.05 3.25
CA ASN A 121 0.70 -13.53 4.60
C ASN A 121 0.41 -14.60 5.66
N VAL A 122 0.33 -15.87 5.27
CA VAL A 122 0.08 -17.01 6.18
C VAL A 122 1.32 -17.88 6.25
N THR A 123 1.65 -18.37 7.44
CA THR A 123 2.83 -19.23 7.63
C THR A 123 2.52 -20.65 7.17
N TRP A 124 3.39 -21.22 6.33
CA TRP A 124 3.37 -22.63 5.99
C TRP A 124 4.18 -23.40 7.03
N TYR A 125 3.51 -24.25 7.79
CA TYR A 125 4.13 -25.09 8.79
C TYR A 125 4.48 -26.45 8.22
N SER A 126 5.56 -27.05 8.71
CA SER A 126 5.95 -28.42 8.36
C SER A 126 5.56 -29.37 9.48
N GLY A 127 4.93 -30.48 9.12
CA GLY A 127 4.58 -31.58 10.01
C GLY A 127 5.20 -32.89 9.53
N SER A 128 5.44 -33.81 10.46
CA SER A 128 5.88 -35.16 10.14
C SER A 128 4.96 -36.18 10.83
N LEU A 129 4.58 -37.22 10.09
CA LEU A 129 3.79 -38.34 10.56
C LEU A 129 4.63 -39.61 10.56
N GLU A 130 4.69 -40.29 11.70
CA GLU A 130 5.36 -41.58 11.82
C GLU A 130 4.48 -42.71 11.24
N LEU A 131 5.03 -43.45 10.27
CA LEU A 131 4.36 -44.59 9.65
C LEU A 131 4.60 -45.86 10.45
N LYS A 132 3.54 -46.67 10.63
CA LYS A 132 3.58 -47.95 11.34
C LYS A 132 3.36 -49.13 10.40
N ALA A 133 4.08 -50.22 10.67
CA ALA A 133 3.99 -51.43 9.88
C ALA A 133 2.56 -52.00 9.87
N GLY A 134 2.05 -52.34 8.69
CA GLY A 134 0.71 -52.89 8.51
C GLY A 134 -0.44 -51.89 8.67
N LYS A 135 -0.16 -50.60 8.93
CA LYS A 135 -1.18 -49.55 9.06
C LYS A 135 -1.20 -48.66 7.81
N GLN A 136 -2.36 -48.65 7.16
CA GLN A 136 -2.57 -47.91 5.91
C GLN A 136 -3.24 -46.53 6.10
N SER A 137 -4.24 -46.44 6.99
CA SER A 137 -5.04 -45.22 7.20
C SER A 137 -4.59 -44.51 8.46
N TYR A 138 -4.38 -43.20 8.37
CA TYR A 138 -3.99 -42.32 9.46
C TYR A 138 -5.02 -41.22 9.62
N ASP A 139 -5.38 -40.93 10.88
CA ASP A 139 -6.30 -39.84 11.21
C ASP A 139 -5.50 -38.57 11.49
N MET A 140 -5.63 -37.59 10.60
CA MET A 140 -4.93 -36.32 10.68
C MET A 140 -5.47 -35.41 11.78
N ASN A 141 -6.72 -35.61 12.24
CA ASN A 141 -7.26 -34.85 13.37
C ASN A 141 -6.54 -35.24 14.67
N ALA A 142 -6.32 -36.54 14.87
CA ALA A 142 -5.56 -37.05 16.02
C ALA A 142 -4.11 -36.54 16.01
N TRP A 143 -3.50 -36.47 14.82
CA TRP A 143 -2.16 -35.89 14.67
C TRP A 143 -2.14 -34.39 15.00
N ALA A 144 -3.11 -33.63 14.48
CA ALA A 144 -3.18 -32.18 14.65
C ALA A 144 -3.35 -31.79 16.13
N GLN A 145 -4.23 -32.47 16.87
CA GLN A 145 -4.42 -32.26 18.31
C GLN A 145 -3.15 -32.53 19.13
N ALA A 146 -2.35 -33.52 18.72
CA ALA A 146 -1.14 -33.89 19.43
C ALA A 146 0.07 -33.00 19.09
N SER A 147 0.17 -32.52 17.84
CA SER A 147 1.43 -31.96 17.30
C SER A 147 1.32 -30.56 16.72
N ALA A 148 0.16 -30.11 16.24
CA ALA A 148 0.04 -28.87 15.45
C ALA A 148 -0.09 -27.59 16.31
N SER A 149 -0.05 -27.70 17.64
CA SER A 149 -0.28 -26.59 18.59
C SER A 149 -1.46 -25.71 18.17
N ILE A 150 -2.58 -26.34 17.86
CA ILE A 150 -3.83 -25.69 17.44
C ILE A 150 -4.74 -25.44 18.65
N GLY A 151 -5.51 -24.34 18.62
CA GLY A 151 -6.57 -24.08 19.59
C GLY A 151 -7.74 -25.07 19.42
N ALA A 152 -8.64 -25.13 20.40
CA ALA A 152 -9.77 -26.07 20.38
C ALA A 152 -10.73 -25.88 19.18
N ASP A 153 -10.76 -24.69 18.59
CA ASP A 153 -11.63 -24.31 17.47
C ASP A 153 -10.86 -24.00 16.18
N ASP A 154 -9.58 -24.37 16.09
CA ASP A 154 -8.74 -24.12 14.92
C ASP A 154 -8.57 -25.38 14.07
N ASN A 155 -8.49 -25.20 12.75
CA ASN A 155 -8.36 -26.28 11.79
C ASN A 155 -7.06 -26.13 10.99
N ILE A 156 -6.58 -27.24 10.44
CA ILE A 156 -5.43 -27.25 9.54
C ILE A 156 -5.85 -27.66 8.14
N GLU A 157 -5.24 -27.03 7.15
CA GLU A 157 -5.35 -27.45 5.76
C GLU A 157 -3.99 -27.92 5.26
N ILE A 158 -3.93 -29.18 4.83
CA ILE A 158 -2.71 -29.78 4.28
C ILE A 158 -2.58 -29.35 2.82
N LYS A 159 -1.48 -28.68 2.48
CA LYS A 159 -1.21 -28.17 1.12
C LYS A 159 -0.37 -29.13 0.30
N ARG A 160 0.64 -29.75 0.92
CA ARG A 160 1.54 -30.68 0.25
C ARG A 160 1.88 -31.85 1.16
N VAL A 161 1.78 -33.07 0.66
CA VAL A 161 2.32 -34.26 1.31
C VAL A 161 3.47 -34.77 0.46
N PHE A 162 4.62 -35.02 1.08
CA PHE A 162 5.78 -35.48 0.36
C PHE A 162 6.62 -36.42 1.22
N TYR A 163 7.28 -37.36 0.56
CA TYR A 163 8.29 -38.20 1.16
C TYR A 163 9.63 -37.81 0.57
N GLU A 164 10.55 -37.35 1.41
CA GLU A 164 11.88 -36.98 0.95
C GLU A 164 12.76 -38.21 0.92
N ALA A 165 13.17 -38.62 -0.28
CA ALA A 165 14.17 -39.66 -0.43
C ALA A 165 15.54 -39.14 0.04
N PRO A 166 16.40 -40.00 0.63
CA PRO A 166 17.77 -39.61 0.93
C PRO A 166 18.45 -39.07 -0.35
N PRO A 167 19.23 -37.99 -0.25
CA PRO A 167 19.84 -37.35 -1.42
C PRO A 167 20.62 -38.34 -2.28
N ALA A 168 20.56 -38.20 -3.61
CA ALA A 168 21.19 -39.15 -4.54
C ALA A 168 22.70 -39.35 -4.30
N ILE A 169 23.37 -38.35 -3.73
CA ILE A 169 24.78 -38.42 -3.34
C ILE A 169 25.06 -39.53 -2.31
N THR A 170 24.09 -39.91 -1.49
CA THR A 170 24.25 -41.01 -0.51
C THR A 170 24.35 -42.39 -1.17
N ARG A 171 23.92 -42.50 -2.43
CA ARG A 171 24.00 -43.71 -3.24
C ARG A 171 25.04 -43.62 -4.35
N TYR A 172 25.55 -42.42 -4.59
CA TYR A 172 26.70 -42.20 -5.46
C TYR A 172 27.95 -42.66 -4.71
N PHE A 173 28.59 -43.72 -5.19
CA PHE A 173 29.87 -44.16 -4.63
C PHE A 173 30.94 -43.08 -4.88
N ASP A 174 31.87 -42.96 -3.94
CA ASP A 174 32.94 -41.96 -3.94
C ASP A 174 33.52 -41.72 -5.36
N PRO A 175 33.49 -40.48 -5.89
CA PRO A 175 34.02 -40.15 -7.22
C PRO A 175 35.51 -40.49 -7.39
N TYR A 176 36.20 -40.76 -6.29
CA TYR A 176 37.59 -41.18 -6.23
C TYR A 176 37.73 -42.73 -6.22
N ALA A 177 36.76 -43.47 -5.71
CA ALA A 177 36.82 -44.92 -5.61
C ALA A 177 36.04 -45.57 -6.77
N GLY A 178 36.74 -45.82 -7.88
CA GLY A 178 36.18 -46.50 -9.04
C GLY A 178 35.47 -47.80 -8.62
N THR A 179 34.16 -47.86 -8.84
CA THR A 179 33.35 -49.07 -8.61
C THR A 179 33.88 -50.20 -9.48
N GLY A 180 34.40 -51.23 -8.82
CA GLY A 180 35.10 -52.34 -9.44
C GLY A 180 34.28 -53.15 -10.45
N THR A 181 35.03 -53.87 -11.28
CA THR A 181 34.67 -55.00 -12.16
C THR A 181 34.01 -54.74 -13.51
N GLY A 182 33.39 -53.58 -13.78
CA GLY A 182 32.76 -53.32 -15.09
C GLY A 182 33.60 -52.51 -16.09
N MET A 183 34.45 -51.60 -15.60
CA MET A 183 35.29 -50.72 -16.45
C MET A 183 36.72 -51.24 -16.64
N ILE A 184 37.06 -52.37 -16.01
CA ILE A 184 38.38 -53.01 -16.15
C ILE A 184 38.59 -53.47 -17.60
N ASP A 185 37.56 -54.02 -18.25
CA ASP A 185 37.63 -54.47 -19.65
C ASP A 185 37.75 -53.31 -20.66
N LEU A 186 37.22 -52.12 -20.33
CA LEU A 186 37.41 -50.95 -21.19
C LEU A 186 38.85 -50.42 -21.09
N MET A 187 39.47 -50.52 -19.90
CA MET A 187 40.82 -50.02 -19.63
C MET A 187 41.93 -50.92 -20.19
N ASP A 188 41.66 -52.22 -20.39
CA ASP A 188 42.58 -53.14 -21.07
C ASP A 188 42.70 -52.82 -22.58
N SER A 189 41.64 -52.28 -23.19
CA SER A 189 41.65 -51.84 -24.61
C SER A 189 42.48 -50.58 -24.88
N PHE A 190 42.74 -49.76 -23.85
CA PHE A 190 43.55 -48.54 -23.94
C PHE A 190 45.00 -48.72 -23.47
N GLY A 191 45.43 -49.96 -23.15
CA GLY A 191 46.83 -50.28 -22.86
C GLY A 191 47.35 -49.79 -21.51
N PHE A 192 46.47 -49.49 -20.55
CA PHE A 192 46.83 -49.03 -19.20
C PHE A 192 46.95 -50.17 -18.17
N GLY A 193 46.97 -51.43 -18.61
CA GLY A 193 46.98 -52.63 -17.76
C GLY A 193 48.26 -52.92 -16.95
N SER A 194 49.14 -51.95 -16.68
CA SER A 194 50.43 -52.23 -16.01
C SER A 194 50.87 -51.25 -14.91
N TYR A 195 50.02 -50.33 -14.43
CA TYR A 195 50.36 -49.51 -13.26
C TYR A 195 49.30 -49.59 -12.16
N SER A 196 49.69 -50.28 -11.08
CA SER A 196 49.07 -50.36 -9.74
C SER A 196 47.74 -51.14 -9.62
N PRO A 197 47.73 -52.30 -8.92
CA PRO A 197 46.58 -53.21 -8.91
C PRO A 197 45.58 -52.97 -7.76
N ALA A 198 45.35 -51.74 -7.28
CA ALA A 198 44.39 -51.58 -6.17
C ALA A 198 43.56 -50.30 -6.10
N ILE A 199 44.07 -49.10 -6.43
CA ILE A 199 43.28 -47.87 -6.29
C ILE A 199 43.78 -46.82 -7.30
N ASN A 200 43.03 -46.61 -8.39
CA ASN A 200 43.27 -45.53 -9.34
C ASN A 200 42.17 -44.46 -9.17
N PHE A 201 42.58 -43.26 -8.77
CA PHE A 201 41.71 -42.10 -8.58
C PHE A 201 41.52 -41.38 -9.93
N LEU A 202 40.45 -41.68 -10.64
CA LEU A 202 40.07 -40.93 -11.85
C LEU A 202 39.03 -39.88 -11.45
N MET A 203 39.41 -38.59 -11.42
CA MET A 203 38.42 -37.52 -11.25
C MET A 203 37.49 -37.49 -12.47
N MET A 204 36.24 -37.88 -12.25
CA MET A 204 35.21 -37.73 -13.25
C MET A 204 34.85 -36.24 -13.42
N PRO A 205 34.54 -35.78 -14.65
CA PRO A 205 34.06 -34.42 -14.87
C PRO A 205 32.72 -34.19 -14.14
N ILE A 206 32.53 -33.01 -13.52
CA ILE A 206 31.31 -32.68 -12.76
C ILE A 206 30.02 -32.83 -13.58
N ASN A 207 30.08 -32.62 -14.90
CA ASN A 207 28.94 -32.82 -15.79
C ASN A 207 28.50 -34.29 -15.87
N TYR A 208 29.43 -35.23 -15.72
CA TYR A 208 29.11 -36.65 -15.64
C TYR A 208 28.44 -36.98 -14.30
N ASP A 209 28.99 -36.47 -13.20
CA ASP A 209 28.43 -36.67 -11.86
C ASP A 209 27.00 -36.12 -11.74
N MET A 210 26.77 -34.91 -12.27
CA MET A 210 25.43 -34.31 -12.31
C MET A 210 24.44 -35.16 -13.13
N GLN A 211 24.88 -35.72 -14.26
CA GLN A 211 24.04 -36.60 -15.09
C GLN A 211 23.72 -37.92 -14.39
N VAL A 212 24.68 -38.50 -13.66
CA VAL A 212 24.47 -39.74 -12.89
C VAL A 212 23.53 -39.48 -11.71
N MET A 213 23.69 -38.37 -10.99
CA MET A 213 22.78 -37.98 -9.91
C MET A 213 21.35 -37.78 -10.44
N GLN A 214 21.18 -37.03 -11.53
CA GLN A 214 19.88 -36.87 -12.19
C GLN A 214 19.29 -38.20 -12.63
N ALA A 215 20.10 -39.10 -13.22
CA ALA A 215 19.66 -40.41 -13.64
C ALA A 215 19.16 -41.25 -12.47
N ILE A 216 19.82 -41.20 -11.30
CA ILE A 216 19.39 -41.89 -10.07
C ILE A 216 18.03 -41.35 -9.60
N GLU A 217 17.86 -40.02 -9.52
CA GLU A 217 16.61 -39.38 -9.08
C GLU A 217 15.43 -39.66 -10.02
N PHE A 218 15.67 -39.56 -11.33
CA PHE A 218 14.67 -39.94 -12.34
C PHE A 218 14.34 -41.43 -12.28
N ASN A 219 15.33 -42.30 -12.06
CA ASN A 219 15.09 -43.73 -11.93
C ASN A 219 14.22 -44.04 -10.72
N ASP A 220 14.48 -43.41 -9.58
CA ASP A 220 13.67 -43.56 -8.38
C ASP A 220 12.24 -43.06 -8.61
N THR A 221 12.09 -41.89 -9.24
CA THR A 221 10.77 -41.30 -9.55
C THR A 221 9.98 -42.15 -10.55
N ILE A 222 10.62 -42.79 -11.53
CA ILE A 222 9.91 -43.56 -12.56
C ILE A 222 9.72 -45.02 -12.15
N ARG A 223 10.74 -45.65 -11.57
CA ARG A 223 10.76 -47.10 -11.30
C ARG A 223 10.39 -47.47 -9.88
N ARG A 224 10.55 -46.57 -8.91
CA ARG A 224 10.25 -46.82 -7.49
C ARG A 224 9.03 -46.04 -6.97
N SER A 225 8.43 -45.15 -7.76
CA SER A 225 7.26 -44.34 -7.40
C SER A 225 5.93 -45.11 -7.38
N ASN A 226 5.91 -46.28 -6.74
CA ASN A 226 4.64 -46.90 -6.34
C ASN A 226 4.10 -46.34 -5.01
N TYR A 227 4.83 -45.41 -4.38
CA TYR A 227 4.32 -44.71 -3.21
C TYR A 227 3.33 -43.64 -3.63
N SER A 228 2.06 -43.85 -3.30
CA SER A 228 1.00 -42.87 -3.47
C SER A 228 0.31 -42.61 -2.14
N PHE A 229 -0.30 -41.44 -2.02
CA PHE A 229 -1.11 -41.09 -0.88
C PHE A 229 -2.45 -40.54 -1.36
N GLU A 230 -3.48 -40.80 -0.57
CA GLU A 230 -4.82 -40.26 -0.77
C GLU A 230 -5.23 -39.58 0.54
N LEU A 231 -5.51 -38.28 0.49
CA LEU A 231 -6.09 -37.55 1.60
C LEU A 231 -7.54 -37.26 1.26
N ILE A 232 -8.47 -37.89 1.99
CA ILE A 232 -9.90 -37.57 1.91
C ILE A 232 -10.34 -37.13 3.30
N ASN A 233 -10.78 -35.87 3.40
CA ASN A 233 -11.18 -35.24 4.66
C ASN A 233 -10.03 -35.30 5.69
N ASN A 234 -10.18 -36.09 6.75
CA ASN A 234 -9.17 -36.29 7.79
C ASN A 234 -8.37 -37.59 7.67
N GLN A 235 -8.69 -38.45 6.69
CA GLN A 235 -8.04 -39.76 6.55
C GLN A 235 -6.97 -39.70 5.47
N LEU A 236 -5.71 -39.84 5.89
CA LEU A 236 -4.56 -40.00 5.01
C LEU A 236 -4.28 -41.49 4.82
N LYS A 237 -4.49 -41.99 3.60
CA LYS A 237 -4.16 -43.36 3.22
C LYS A 237 -2.84 -43.37 2.46
N VAL A 238 -1.93 -44.24 2.88
CA VAL A 238 -0.63 -44.42 2.23
C VAL A 238 -0.60 -45.76 1.50
N PHE A 239 -0.12 -45.77 0.27
CA PHE A 239 0.03 -46.95 -0.58
C PHE A 239 1.47 -47.03 -1.09
N PRO A 240 2.08 -48.22 -1.19
CA PRO A 240 1.65 -49.48 -0.58
C PRO A 240 1.64 -49.43 0.97
N ILE A 241 1.01 -50.42 1.60
CA ILE A 241 0.98 -50.52 3.07
C ILE A 241 2.41 -50.54 3.62
N PRO A 242 2.76 -49.66 4.58
CA PRO A 242 4.11 -49.62 5.14
C PRO A 242 4.53 -50.98 5.71
N THR A 243 5.72 -51.46 5.33
CA THR A 243 6.32 -52.70 5.83
C THR A 243 7.35 -52.39 6.90
N ALA A 244 7.53 -53.28 7.89
CA ALA A 244 8.48 -53.09 9.01
C ALA A 244 9.92 -52.80 8.55
N LYS A 245 10.27 -53.21 7.32
CA LYS A 245 11.41 -52.66 6.59
C LYS A 245 10.88 -51.52 5.72
N GLY A 246 11.16 -50.28 6.08
CA GLY A 246 10.95 -49.14 5.18
C GLY A 246 11.71 -49.34 3.85
N PRO A 247 11.51 -48.47 2.84
CA PRO A 247 12.19 -48.56 1.54
C PRO A 247 13.73 -48.55 1.64
N TYR A 248 14.25 -48.10 2.79
CA TYR A 248 15.66 -48.14 3.14
C TYR A 248 15.78 -48.99 4.41
N GLY A 249 16.12 -50.27 4.22
CA GLY A 249 16.30 -51.26 5.27
C GLY A 249 17.39 -50.85 6.26
N SER A 250 17.05 -49.98 7.20
CA SER A 250 17.78 -49.84 8.43
C SER A 250 17.24 -50.90 9.39
N ASP A 251 18.15 -51.59 10.07
CA ASP A 251 17.89 -52.64 11.05
C ASP A 251 17.23 -52.08 12.33
N PHE A 252 16.22 -51.23 12.19
CA PHE A 252 15.36 -50.86 13.31
C PHE A 252 14.47 -52.06 13.62
N ASP A 253 14.86 -52.81 14.65
CA ASP A 253 14.00 -53.75 15.34
C ASP A 253 12.81 -52.99 15.93
N GLY A 254 11.69 -52.91 15.19
CA GLY A 254 10.48 -52.24 15.65
C GLY A 254 9.50 -51.89 14.55
N SER A 255 8.26 -51.61 14.94
CA SER A 255 7.10 -51.31 14.07
C SER A 255 7.18 -49.98 13.29
N HIS A 256 8.36 -49.36 13.16
CA HIS A 256 8.55 -48.02 12.62
C HIS A 256 8.93 -48.09 11.13
N CYS A 257 8.22 -47.36 10.27
CA CYS A 257 8.35 -47.45 8.81
C CYS A 257 8.83 -46.14 8.15
N GLY A 258 9.41 -45.23 8.94
CA GLY A 258 9.86 -43.90 8.51
C GLY A 258 8.83 -42.80 8.75
N TYR A 259 9.18 -41.58 8.34
CA TYR A 259 8.35 -40.39 8.48
C TYR A 259 7.83 -39.93 7.12
N LEU A 260 6.56 -39.55 7.08
CA LEU A 260 5.95 -38.83 5.98
C LEU A 260 5.87 -37.35 6.34
N SER A 261 6.45 -36.48 5.52
CA SER A 261 6.46 -35.04 5.74
C SER A 261 5.29 -34.39 5.00
N PHE A 262 4.79 -33.29 5.54
CA PHE A 262 3.76 -32.50 4.88
C PHE A 262 3.82 -31.04 5.31
N GLU A 263 3.31 -30.18 4.45
CA GLU A 263 3.14 -28.76 4.67
C GLU A 263 1.66 -28.46 4.91
N TYR A 264 1.37 -27.68 5.94
CA TYR A 264 0.02 -27.27 6.29
C TYR A 264 -0.06 -25.80 6.68
N ILE A 265 -1.25 -25.23 6.53
CA ILE A 265 -1.59 -23.89 7.01
C ILE A 265 -2.65 -24.00 8.10
N LYS A 266 -2.74 -22.99 8.96
CA LYS A 266 -3.80 -22.88 9.97
C LYS A 266 -4.93 -22.01 9.46
N ASP A 267 -6.16 -22.44 9.68
CA ASP A 267 -7.36 -21.72 9.24
C ASP A 267 -7.54 -20.42 10.00
N SER A 268 -7.24 -20.40 11.31
CA SER A 268 -7.28 -19.19 12.12
C SER A 268 -6.41 -18.07 11.56
N GLU A 269 -5.22 -18.41 11.05
CA GLU A 269 -4.29 -17.44 10.44
C GLU A 269 -4.77 -16.99 9.06
N ARG A 270 -5.30 -17.92 8.25
CA ARG A 270 -5.85 -17.61 6.92
C ARG A 270 -7.09 -16.72 6.99
N GLN A 271 -7.96 -16.98 7.96
CA GLN A 271 -9.23 -16.27 8.11
C GLN A 271 -9.08 -14.94 8.84
N ASN A 272 -7.91 -14.63 9.40
CA ASN A 272 -7.68 -13.37 10.11
C ASN A 272 -7.53 -12.21 9.10
N PRO A 273 -8.51 -11.28 9.02
CA PRO A 273 -8.43 -10.16 8.10
C PRO A 273 -7.59 -8.99 8.66
N TYR A 274 -7.15 -9.08 9.92
CA TYR A 274 -6.51 -8.00 10.63
C TYR A 274 -4.98 -8.09 10.52
N GLN A 275 -4.37 -6.98 10.13
CA GLN A 275 -2.92 -6.77 10.24
C GLN A 275 -2.64 -5.66 11.26
N ASN A 276 -1.40 -5.60 11.77
CA ASN A 276 -1.01 -4.59 12.75
C ASN A 276 -1.14 -3.16 12.17
N GLY A 277 -2.08 -2.39 12.73
CA GLY A 277 -2.36 -1.00 12.34
C GLY A 277 -1.70 0.06 13.23
N ALA A 278 -0.84 -0.33 14.19
CA ALA A 278 -0.22 0.63 15.10
C ALA A 278 0.69 1.60 14.35
N ASN A 279 0.49 2.91 14.54
CA ASN A 279 1.20 4.00 13.86
C ASN A 279 1.13 3.92 12.32
N LYS A 280 0.09 3.29 11.79
CA LYS A 280 -0.12 3.08 10.36
C LYS A 280 -1.40 3.78 9.91
N VAL A 281 -1.40 4.34 8.71
CA VAL A 281 -2.61 4.94 8.12
C VAL A 281 -3.59 3.80 7.80
N THR A 282 -4.68 3.69 8.57
CA THR A 282 -5.77 2.72 8.31
C THR A 282 -7.06 3.38 7.82
N SER A 283 -7.23 4.67 8.10
CA SER A 283 -8.35 5.48 7.64
C SER A 283 -7.90 6.80 7.01
N VAL A 284 -8.78 7.40 6.20
CA VAL A 284 -8.61 8.73 5.60
C VAL A 284 -8.30 9.80 6.66
N SER A 285 -8.92 9.69 7.84
CA SER A 285 -8.72 10.64 8.94
C SER A 285 -7.36 10.56 9.63
N GLN A 286 -6.62 9.46 9.45
CA GLN A 286 -5.31 9.25 10.07
C GLN A 286 -4.16 9.69 9.17
N VAL A 287 -4.45 10.16 7.95
CA VAL A 287 -3.41 10.68 7.07
C VAL A 287 -2.83 11.94 7.72
N PRO A 288 -1.51 12.01 7.97
CA PRO A 288 -0.88 13.05 8.78
C PRO A 288 -0.67 14.35 8.00
N PHE A 289 -1.76 14.94 7.51
CA PHE A 289 -1.79 16.31 7.02
C PHE A 289 -2.09 17.28 8.17
N LYS A 290 -1.42 18.44 8.17
CA LYS A 290 -1.66 19.56 9.08
C LYS A 290 -2.20 20.75 8.31
N ASN A 291 -2.58 21.81 9.02
CA ASN A 291 -2.95 23.08 8.40
C ASN A 291 -1.84 23.59 7.45
N PRO A 292 -2.21 24.25 6.34
CA PRO A 292 -1.24 24.66 5.33
C PRO A 292 -0.31 25.78 5.83
N ASN A 293 0.89 25.86 5.28
CA ASN A 293 1.79 26.98 5.51
C ASN A 293 1.47 28.12 4.54
N TYR A 294 0.97 29.26 5.02
CA TYR A 294 0.57 30.40 4.17
C TYR A 294 1.73 30.96 3.36
N ASN A 295 2.96 30.93 3.91
CA ASN A 295 4.16 31.41 3.23
C ASN A 295 4.42 30.64 1.91
N GLU A 296 3.99 29.38 1.81
CA GLU A 296 4.24 28.50 0.67
C GLU A 296 3.08 28.49 -0.34
N ILE A 297 1.94 29.09 0.00
CA ILE A 297 0.80 29.17 -0.91
C ILE A 297 1.12 30.13 -2.05
N ASN A 298 0.98 29.63 -3.28
CA ASN A 298 1.22 30.40 -4.49
C ASN A 298 0.19 31.54 -4.69
N SER A 299 0.48 32.46 -5.61
CA SER A 299 -0.39 33.61 -5.89
C SER A 299 -1.81 33.24 -6.33
N ILE A 300 -1.98 32.11 -7.03
CA ILE A 300 -3.29 31.62 -7.48
C ILE A 300 -4.15 31.20 -6.28
N GLY A 301 -3.56 30.44 -5.35
CA GLY A 301 -4.20 30.03 -4.11
C GLY A 301 -4.50 31.22 -3.20
N ARG A 302 -3.55 32.16 -3.08
CA ARG A 302 -3.77 33.40 -2.31
C ARG A 302 -4.93 34.22 -2.86
N GLN A 303 -5.03 34.38 -4.18
CA GLN A 303 -6.16 35.08 -4.80
C GLN A 303 -7.50 34.42 -4.46
N TRP A 304 -7.57 33.09 -4.53
CA TRP A 304 -8.78 32.36 -4.14
C TRP A 304 -9.13 32.57 -2.65
N ILE A 305 -8.12 32.52 -1.78
CA ILE A 305 -8.28 32.77 -0.33
C ILE A 305 -8.83 34.18 -0.09
N PHE A 306 -8.35 35.20 -0.80
CA PHE A 306 -8.83 36.57 -0.65
C PHE A 306 -10.30 36.71 -1.08
N GLU A 307 -10.68 36.08 -2.19
CA GLU A 307 -12.07 36.06 -2.66
C GLU A 307 -13.00 35.31 -1.68
N TYR A 308 -12.51 34.22 -1.09
CA TYR A 308 -13.26 33.45 -0.10
C TYR A 308 -13.38 34.18 1.24
N ALA A 309 -12.31 34.82 1.73
CA ALA A 309 -12.32 35.66 2.92
C ALA A 309 -13.32 36.83 2.77
N LEU A 310 -13.40 37.43 1.59
CA LEU A 310 -14.41 38.44 1.27
C LEU A 310 -15.83 37.86 1.33
N ALA A 311 -16.05 36.64 0.86
CA ALA A 311 -17.36 35.99 0.93
C ALA A 311 -17.78 35.70 2.39
N ILE A 312 -16.85 35.26 3.25
CA ILE A 312 -17.09 35.09 4.69
C ILE A 312 -17.37 36.45 5.36
N ALA A 313 -16.60 37.49 5.01
CA ALA A 313 -16.82 38.84 5.55
C ALA A 313 -18.21 39.39 5.19
N LYS A 314 -18.70 39.15 3.95
CA LYS A 314 -20.07 39.50 3.55
C LYS A 314 -21.13 38.79 4.39
N GLU A 315 -20.91 37.52 4.71
CA GLU A 315 -21.82 36.74 5.55
C GLU A 315 -21.83 37.28 6.99
N MET A 316 -20.67 37.52 7.58
CA MET A 316 -20.55 38.12 8.92
C MET A 316 -21.23 39.50 8.97
N LEU A 317 -20.99 40.35 7.97
CA LEU A 317 -21.65 41.65 7.84
C LEU A 317 -23.17 41.51 7.73
N GLY A 318 -23.64 40.55 6.92
CA GLY A 318 -25.07 40.24 6.79
C GLY A 318 -25.70 39.85 8.11
N TYR A 319 -25.04 39.00 8.92
CA TYR A 319 -25.52 38.64 10.25
C TYR A 319 -25.54 39.82 11.23
N ILE A 320 -24.55 40.70 11.17
CA ILE A 320 -24.53 41.91 12.01
C ILE A 320 -25.68 42.85 11.60
N ARG A 321 -25.85 43.12 10.31
CA ARG A 321 -26.94 43.97 9.78
C ARG A 321 -28.32 43.39 10.09
N GLY A 322 -28.45 42.06 10.12
CA GLY A 322 -29.69 41.40 10.51
C GLY A 322 -30.09 41.56 11.97
N LYS A 323 -29.15 41.88 12.86
CA LYS A 323 -29.44 42.21 14.26
C LYS A 323 -29.91 43.66 14.45
N TYR A 324 -29.71 44.53 13.47
CA TYR A 324 -29.98 45.96 13.53
C TYR A 324 -30.87 46.43 12.36
N THR A 325 -31.91 45.66 12.03
CA THR A 325 -32.74 45.80 10.81
C THR A 325 -33.20 47.24 10.51
N THR A 326 -33.41 48.06 11.53
CA THR A 326 -33.57 49.52 11.41
C THR A 326 -32.59 50.24 12.33
N VAL A 327 -31.74 51.09 11.76
CA VAL A 327 -30.95 52.07 12.54
C VAL A 327 -31.75 53.37 12.55
N PRO A 328 -32.30 53.80 13.69
CA PRO A 328 -33.01 55.08 13.75
C PRO A 328 -32.01 56.22 13.60
N ILE A 329 -32.09 56.93 12.48
CA ILE A 329 -31.38 58.19 12.24
C ILE A 329 -32.41 59.32 12.43
N PRO A 330 -32.04 60.50 12.97
CA PRO A 330 -32.96 61.65 13.00
C PRO A 330 -33.53 61.91 11.60
N ASP A 331 -34.86 61.85 11.46
CA ASP A 331 -35.65 62.13 10.25
C ASP A 331 -35.57 61.13 9.07
N ALA A 332 -34.91 59.96 9.21
CA ALA A 332 -34.95 58.91 8.18
C ALA A 332 -34.69 57.49 8.73
N GLU A 333 -35.37 56.50 8.17
CA GLU A 333 -35.05 55.08 8.37
C GLU A 333 -34.19 54.58 7.19
N VAL A 334 -33.00 54.06 7.48
CA VAL A 334 -32.17 53.35 6.49
C VAL A 334 -32.44 51.86 6.62
N THR A 335 -32.99 51.24 5.56
CA THR A 335 -33.18 49.79 5.49
C THR A 335 -31.85 49.11 5.13
N LEU A 336 -31.37 48.21 5.99
CA LEU A 336 -30.12 47.48 5.75
C LEU A 336 -30.31 46.32 4.75
N ASN A 337 -29.35 46.11 3.86
CA ASN A 337 -29.36 45.10 2.79
C ASN A 337 -28.96 43.68 3.27
N GLN A 338 -29.53 43.21 4.38
CA GLN A 338 -29.19 41.91 4.99
C GLN A 338 -29.33 40.73 4.01
N GLN A 339 -30.52 40.56 3.42
CA GLN A 339 -30.86 39.35 2.67
C GLN A 339 -30.05 39.22 1.38
N ASP A 340 -29.77 40.34 0.71
CA ASP A 340 -28.93 40.37 -0.49
C ASP A 340 -27.47 40.02 -0.17
N LEU A 341 -26.95 40.51 0.95
CA LEU A 341 -25.58 40.18 1.41
C LEU A 341 -25.43 38.70 1.72
N LEU A 342 -26.36 38.11 2.47
CA LEU A 342 -26.33 36.69 2.84
C LEU A 342 -26.49 35.78 1.61
N SER A 343 -27.40 36.14 0.69
CA SER A 343 -27.59 35.43 -0.57
C SER A 343 -26.33 35.47 -1.44
N SER A 344 -25.75 36.67 -1.63
CA SER A 344 -24.50 36.83 -2.38
C SER A 344 -23.31 36.11 -1.74
N ALA A 345 -23.20 36.14 -0.41
CA ALA A 345 -22.13 35.46 0.33
C ALA A 345 -22.20 33.94 0.13
N THR A 346 -23.38 33.34 0.31
CA THR A 346 -23.60 31.90 0.14
C THR A 346 -23.33 31.47 -1.30
N ALA A 347 -23.82 32.23 -2.28
CA ALA A 347 -23.59 31.94 -3.69
C ALA A 347 -22.10 31.98 -4.06
N ASN A 348 -21.36 33.01 -3.60
CA ASN A 348 -19.93 33.14 -3.87
C ASN A 348 -19.11 32.04 -3.19
N LYS A 349 -19.42 31.69 -1.92
CA LYS A 349 -18.73 30.60 -1.21
C LYS A 349 -18.88 29.27 -1.95
N ASN A 350 -20.10 28.91 -2.35
CA ASN A 350 -20.37 27.67 -3.06
C ASN A 350 -19.67 27.65 -4.42
N ALA A 351 -19.76 28.74 -5.19
CA ALA A 351 -19.12 28.84 -6.49
C ALA A 351 -17.58 28.75 -6.40
N LEU A 352 -16.97 29.35 -5.37
CA LEU A 352 -15.53 29.28 -5.15
C LEU A 352 -15.07 27.87 -4.78
N ILE A 353 -15.79 27.18 -3.90
CA ILE A 353 -15.49 25.78 -3.53
C ILE A 353 -15.64 24.87 -4.75
N GLU A 354 -16.72 25.02 -5.51
CA GLU A 354 -16.93 24.22 -6.73
C GLU A 354 -15.81 24.46 -7.75
N ARG A 355 -15.48 25.72 -8.03
CA ARG A 355 -14.36 26.07 -8.91
C ARG A 355 -13.04 25.45 -8.44
N LEU A 356 -12.78 25.45 -7.14
CA LEU A 356 -11.55 24.89 -6.57
C LEU A 356 -11.50 23.37 -6.76
N ARG A 357 -12.61 22.67 -6.48
CA ARG A 357 -12.71 21.22 -6.67
C ARG A 357 -12.56 20.83 -8.13
N THR A 358 -13.21 21.55 -9.05
CA THR A 358 -13.05 21.32 -10.49
C THR A 358 -11.60 21.54 -10.92
N TYR A 359 -10.95 22.59 -10.44
CA TYR A 359 -9.54 22.84 -10.74
C TYR A 359 -8.64 21.70 -10.27
N PHE A 360 -8.88 21.17 -9.07
CA PHE A 360 -8.15 20.01 -8.57
C PHE A 360 -8.48 18.74 -9.38
N ASP A 361 -9.74 18.48 -9.71
CA ASP A 361 -10.11 17.32 -10.53
C ASP A 361 -9.44 17.36 -11.92
N GLU A 362 -9.37 18.53 -12.56
CA GLU A 362 -8.68 18.71 -13.85
C GLU A 362 -7.16 18.56 -13.78
N THR A 363 -6.58 18.76 -12.60
CA THR A 363 -5.14 18.62 -12.34
C THR A 363 -4.79 17.27 -11.71
N SER A 364 -5.76 16.35 -11.62
CA SER A 364 -5.53 14.98 -11.13
C SER A 364 -4.61 14.18 -12.02
N ARG A 365 -3.88 13.24 -11.42
CA ARG A 365 -2.99 12.30 -12.11
C ARG A 365 -3.71 11.60 -13.25
N ASP A 366 -4.95 11.16 -13.06
CA ASP A 366 -5.73 10.50 -14.10
C ASP A 366 -5.99 11.44 -15.29
N LYS A 367 -6.39 12.69 -15.03
CA LYS A 367 -6.61 13.68 -16.09
C LYS A 367 -5.32 14.14 -16.76
N LEU A 368 -4.23 14.28 -16.03
CA LEU A 368 -2.92 14.62 -16.59
C LEU A 368 -2.36 13.48 -17.46
N LEU A 369 -2.54 12.22 -17.04
CA LEU A 369 -2.15 11.06 -17.84
C LEU A 369 -3.04 10.90 -19.07
N GLU A 370 -4.36 11.12 -18.96
CA GLU A 370 -5.29 11.13 -20.09
C GLU A 370 -4.90 12.21 -21.11
N ARG A 371 -4.59 13.43 -20.65
CA ARG A 371 -4.10 14.52 -21.51
C ARG A 371 -2.80 14.14 -22.22
N ARG A 372 -1.83 13.55 -21.52
CA ARG A 372 -0.58 13.08 -22.12
C ARG A 372 -0.79 11.94 -23.12
N ALA A 373 -1.69 11.01 -22.85
CA ALA A 373 -2.03 9.94 -23.80
C ALA A 373 -2.63 10.52 -25.09
N ASN A 374 -3.58 11.45 -24.96
CA ASN A 374 -4.19 12.14 -26.10
C ASN A 374 -3.16 12.96 -26.90
N GLU A 375 -2.26 13.66 -26.22
CA GLU A 375 -1.16 14.41 -26.85
C GLU A 375 -0.26 13.47 -27.68
N ASN A 376 0.11 12.31 -27.14
CA ASN A 376 0.89 11.31 -27.86
C ASN A 376 0.15 10.78 -29.10
N ASP A 377 -1.16 10.54 -29.01
CA ASP A 377 -1.97 10.11 -30.15
C ASP A 377 -2.03 11.18 -31.24
N PHE A 378 -2.14 12.46 -30.88
CA PHE A 378 -2.08 13.56 -31.84
C PHE A 378 -0.70 13.68 -32.47
N LEU A 379 0.38 13.56 -31.68
CA LEU A 379 1.75 13.53 -32.18
C LEU A 379 1.98 12.38 -33.15
N GLN A 380 1.51 11.16 -32.85
CA GLN A 380 1.62 10.05 -33.78
C GLN A 380 0.86 10.30 -35.09
N LYS A 381 -0.34 10.88 -35.02
CA LYS A 381 -1.11 11.27 -36.21
C LYS A 381 -0.40 12.33 -37.04
N GLU A 382 0.33 13.24 -36.39
CA GLU A 382 1.15 14.25 -37.08
C GLU A 382 2.40 13.61 -37.71
N LEU A 383 3.13 12.79 -36.97
CA LEU A 383 4.31 12.06 -37.46
C LEU A 383 3.97 11.13 -38.63
N ASN A 384 2.81 10.48 -38.62
CA ASN A 384 2.34 9.65 -39.73
C ASN A 384 2.06 10.44 -41.02
N LYS A 385 1.86 11.75 -40.93
CA LYS A 385 1.76 12.63 -42.11
C LYS A 385 3.12 13.07 -42.63
N VAL A 386 4.19 12.89 -41.86
CA VAL A 386 5.56 13.14 -42.30
C VAL A 386 5.98 11.95 -43.18
N PRO A 387 6.33 12.17 -44.45
CA PRO A 387 6.76 11.08 -45.32
C PRO A 387 8.03 10.43 -44.75
N TYR A 388 7.99 9.10 -44.56
CA TYR A 388 9.14 8.34 -44.12
C TYR A 388 10.31 8.52 -45.10
N THR A 389 11.51 8.79 -44.56
CA THR A 389 12.73 8.73 -45.36
C THR A 389 12.91 7.30 -45.87
N ILE A 390 13.03 7.14 -47.19
CA ILE A 390 13.30 5.84 -47.82
C ILE A 390 14.65 5.34 -47.29
N TYR A 391 14.62 4.27 -46.50
CA TYR A 391 15.83 3.54 -46.13
C TYR A 391 16.27 2.72 -47.35
N ILE A 392 17.42 3.08 -47.92
CA ILE A 392 18.11 2.24 -48.91
C ILE A 392 19.09 1.37 -48.11
N GLY A 393 18.82 0.08 -48.06
CA GLY A 393 19.69 -0.95 -47.47
C GLY A 393 20.63 -1.56 -48.50
#